data_AF-A0A6J6NMP4-F1
#
_entry.id   AF-A0A6J6NMP4-F1
#
_cell.length_a   1.000
_cell.length_b   1.000
_cell.length_c   1.000
_cell.angle_alpha   90.00
_cell.angle_beta   90.00
_cell.angle_gamma   90.00
#
_symmetry.space_group_name_H-M   'P 1'
#
loop_
_entity.id
_entity.type
_entity.pdbx_description
1 polymer ?
#
loop_
_entity_poly.entity_id
_entity_poly.type
_entity_poly.pdbx_seq_one_letter_code
_entity_poly.pdbx_strand_id
1 'polypeptide(L)'
;MALKDVYARNLEHRTHRAGWLRAAVLGANDGLVSTASLMIGVAAAKADSFLITAGLAAISAGAMSMAVGEYVSVRSQNDVEESDRLLEIQHLAIDPEGELQELKQIYIDRGLTPELAEQVAKAMHDKDALAAHLRDELGQHPHTKARPMQAALASAASFTLGGIIPFLGAFAPTLGAKAWSIVGFTLVGLLFTGILSARTAGSNVLKPTIRVMLGGCAGMAITAGIGQLAHISGI
;
A
#
# COMPACT_ATOMS: atom_id res chain seq x y z
N MET A 1 -22.06 -29.80 -6.47
CA MET A 1 -21.21 -28.73 -7.04
C MET A 1 -19.83 -29.35 -7.25
N ALA A 2 -19.29 -29.31 -8.47
CA ALA A 2 -18.01 -29.99 -8.74
C ALA A 2 -16.84 -29.17 -8.17
N LEU A 3 -15.72 -29.83 -7.82
CA LEU A 3 -14.53 -29.15 -7.29
C LEU A 3 -14.05 -28.01 -8.20
N LYS A 4 -14.18 -28.18 -9.52
CA LYS A 4 -13.90 -27.16 -10.54
C LYS A 4 -14.77 -25.89 -10.38
N ASP A 5 -16.04 -26.03 -10.01
CA ASP A 5 -16.96 -24.91 -9.83
C ASP A 5 -16.60 -24.15 -8.55
N VAL A 6 -16.12 -24.88 -7.53
CA VAL A 6 -15.58 -24.28 -6.29
C VAL A 6 -14.29 -23.50 -6.58
N TYR A 7 -13.36 -24.05 -7.36
CA TYR A 7 -12.15 -23.33 -7.77
C TYR A 7 -12.43 -22.12 -8.65
N ALA A 8 -13.42 -22.18 -9.54
CA ALA A 8 -13.83 -21.06 -10.36
C ALA A 8 -14.31 -19.87 -9.52
N ARG A 9 -15.08 -20.11 -8.44
CA ARG A 9 -15.48 -19.05 -7.50
C ARG A 9 -14.30 -18.49 -6.70
N ASN A 10 -13.30 -19.31 -6.37
CA ASN A 10 -12.14 -18.85 -5.62
C ASN A 10 -11.28 -17.83 -6.40
N LEU A 11 -11.41 -17.77 -7.73
CA LEU A 11 -10.78 -16.72 -8.56
C LEU A 11 -11.34 -15.31 -8.27
N GLU A 12 -12.51 -15.19 -7.63
CA GLU A 12 -13.06 -13.91 -7.21
C GLU A 12 -12.37 -13.33 -5.95
N HIS A 13 -11.57 -14.14 -5.24
CA HIS A 13 -10.82 -13.67 -4.08
C HIS A 13 -9.73 -12.67 -4.50
N ARG A 14 -9.80 -11.47 -3.93
CA ARG A 14 -8.92 -10.34 -4.29
C ARG A 14 -7.55 -10.36 -3.59
N THR A 15 -7.31 -11.36 -2.75
CA THR A 15 -6.13 -11.47 -1.88
C THR A 15 -4.82 -11.40 -2.67
N HIS A 16 -4.78 -11.98 -3.88
CA HIS A 16 -3.60 -11.95 -4.76
C HIS A 16 -3.26 -10.58 -5.35
N ARG A 17 -4.18 -9.61 -5.32
CA ARG A 17 -3.96 -8.24 -5.84
C ARG A 17 -3.70 -7.24 -4.71
N ALA A 18 -3.79 -7.65 -3.45
CA ALA A 18 -3.81 -6.75 -2.31
C ALA A 18 -2.55 -5.88 -2.20
N GLY A 19 -1.36 -6.44 -2.42
CA GLY A 19 -0.09 -5.71 -2.23
C GLY A 19 0.07 -4.49 -3.14
N TRP A 20 0.08 -4.69 -4.46
CA TRP A 20 0.25 -3.58 -5.41
C TRP A 20 -0.99 -2.67 -5.49
N LEU A 21 -2.19 -3.20 -5.26
CA LEU A 21 -3.42 -2.41 -5.24
C LEU A 21 -3.45 -1.47 -4.02
N ARG A 22 -2.99 -1.94 -2.86
CA ARG A 22 -2.79 -1.09 -1.67
C ARG A 22 -1.79 0.03 -1.99
N ALA A 23 -0.65 -0.31 -2.58
CA ALA A 23 0.38 0.67 -2.95
C ALA A 23 -0.17 1.71 -3.93
N ALA A 24 -0.92 1.29 -4.96
CA ALA A 24 -1.55 2.20 -5.93
C ALA A 24 -2.59 3.13 -5.29
N VAL A 25 -3.47 2.60 -4.44
CA VAL A 25 -4.48 3.39 -3.72
C VAL A 25 -3.84 4.40 -2.78
N LEU A 26 -2.83 3.98 -2.03
CA LEU A 26 -2.06 4.86 -1.15
C LEU A 26 -1.38 5.97 -1.98
N GLY A 27 -0.71 5.59 -3.07
CA GLY A 27 -0.04 6.52 -3.97
C GLY A 27 -0.97 7.57 -4.54
N ALA A 28 -2.13 7.18 -5.09
CA ALA A 28 -3.08 8.13 -5.66
C ALA A 28 -3.62 9.14 -4.63
N ASN A 29 -3.97 8.67 -3.43
CA ASN A 29 -4.45 9.55 -2.36
C ASN A 29 -3.35 10.47 -1.84
N ASP A 30 -2.13 9.95 -1.67
CA ASP A 30 -1.00 10.75 -1.20
C ASP A 30 -0.61 11.81 -2.24
N GLY A 31 -0.58 11.46 -3.52
CA GLY A 31 -0.32 12.39 -4.62
C GLY A 31 -1.33 13.54 -4.67
N LEU A 32 -2.63 13.24 -4.51
CA LEU A 32 -3.69 14.24 -4.40
C LEU A 32 -3.46 15.18 -3.22
N VAL A 33 -3.33 14.61 -2.01
CA VAL A 33 -3.29 15.41 -0.77
C VAL A 33 -1.98 16.20 -0.67
N SER A 34 -0.83 15.57 -0.86
CA SER A 34 0.48 16.21 -0.68
C SER A 34 0.73 17.31 -1.71
N THR A 35 0.43 17.06 -3.00
CA THR A 35 0.59 18.05 -4.07
C THR A 35 -0.33 19.25 -3.86
N ALA A 36 -1.61 18.99 -3.56
CA ALA A 36 -2.56 20.06 -3.26
C ALA A 36 -2.14 20.87 -2.03
N SER A 37 -1.78 20.19 -0.93
CA SER A 37 -1.38 20.84 0.32
C SER A 37 -0.15 21.73 0.13
N LEU A 38 0.88 21.26 -0.58
CA LEU A 38 2.05 22.09 -0.88
C LEU A 38 1.67 23.31 -1.71
N MET A 39 0.91 23.12 -2.80
CA MET A 39 0.50 24.22 -3.68
C MET A 39 -0.38 25.24 -2.96
N ILE A 40 -1.28 24.79 -2.08
CA ILE A 40 -2.12 25.67 -1.25
C ILE A 40 -1.27 26.43 -0.23
N GLY A 41 -0.28 25.79 0.40
CA GLY A 41 0.66 26.48 1.28
C GLY A 41 1.44 27.59 0.56
N VAL A 42 1.96 27.30 -0.64
CA VAL A 42 2.66 28.28 -1.49
C VAL A 42 1.74 29.43 -1.90
N ALA A 43 0.50 29.14 -2.28
CA ALA A 43 -0.50 30.15 -2.61
C ALA A 43 -0.86 31.03 -1.39
N ALA A 44 -1.01 30.42 -0.21
CA ALA A 44 -1.30 31.13 1.03
C ALA A 44 -0.13 32.03 1.47
N ALA A 45 1.11 31.66 1.11
CA ALA A 45 2.30 32.49 1.28
C ALA A 45 2.41 33.64 0.26
N LYS A 46 1.42 33.81 -0.65
CA LYS A 46 1.42 34.77 -1.77
C LYS A 46 2.63 34.64 -2.72
N ALA A 47 3.19 33.44 -2.83
CA ALA A 47 4.33 33.13 -3.70
C ALA A 47 3.87 32.56 -5.06
N ASP A 48 2.96 33.25 -5.75
CA ASP A 48 2.30 32.76 -6.97
C ASP A 48 3.27 32.42 -8.12
N SER A 49 4.42 33.10 -8.18
CA SER A 49 5.47 32.84 -9.18
C SER A 49 6.12 31.45 -9.03
N PHE A 50 6.10 30.87 -7.82
CA PHE A 50 6.68 29.56 -7.53
C PHE A 50 5.64 28.43 -7.56
N LEU A 51 4.35 28.72 -7.70
CA LEU A 51 3.26 27.75 -7.56
C LEU A 51 3.41 26.55 -8.52
N ILE A 52 3.72 26.80 -9.79
CA ILE A 52 3.88 25.74 -10.80
C ILE A 52 5.15 24.93 -10.54
N THR A 53 6.26 25.60 -10.24
CA THR A 53 7.54 24.94 -9.91
C THR A 53 7.39 24.06 -8.67
N ALA A 54 6.69 24.55 -7.64
CA ALA A 54 6.39 23.79 -6.43
C ALA A 54 5.51 22.57 -6.71
N GLY A 55 4.48 22.71 -7.56
CA GLY A 55 3.64 21.57 -7.97
C GLY A 55 4.43 20.49 -8.71
N LEU A 56 5.28 20.87 -9.67
CA LEU A 56 6.15 19.92 -10.38
C LEU A 56 7.17 19.25 -9.44
N ALA A 57 7.76 20.03 -8.53
CA ALA A 57 8.67 19.51 -7.51
C ALA A 57 7.95 18.53 -6.56
N ALA A 58 6.72 18.85 -6.12
CA ALA A 58 5.91 17.96 -5.29
C ALA A 58 5.64 16.62 -5.97
N ILE A 59 5.19 16.66 -7.22
CA ILE A 59 4.86 15.45 -7.99
C ILE A 59 6.10 14.58 -8.16
N SER A 60 7.21 15.18 -8.62
CA SER A 60 8.45 14.44 -8.91
C SER A 60 9.12 13.91 -7.64
N ALA A 61 9.33 14.76 -6.63
CA ALA A 61 9.97 14.35 -5.38
C ALA A 61 9.09 13.34 -4.62
N GLY A 62 7.78 13.56 -4.56
CA GLY A 62 6.84 12.67 -3.89
C GLY A 62 6.73 11.31 -4.58
N ALA A 63 6.64 11.27 -5.92
CA ALA A 63 6.59 10.01 -6.66
C ALA A 63 7.87 9.17 -6.45
N MET A 64 9.04 9.82 -6.46
CA MET A 64 10.32 9.14 -6.22
C MET A 64 10.44 8.66 -4.77
N SER A 65 10.06 9.50 -3.80
CA SER A 65 10.06 9.12 -2.38
C SER A 65 9.16 7.91 -2.12
N MET A 66 7.96 7.90 -2.69
CA MET A 66 7.04 6.76 -2.59
C MET A 66 7.57 5.51 -3.30
N ALA A 67 8.14 5.63 -4.49
CA ALA A 67 8.71 4.48 -5.21
C ALA A 67 9.84 3.82 -4.41
N VAL A 68 10.77 4.63 -3.91
CA VAL A 68 11.89 4.13 -3.09
C VAL A 68 11.37 3.55 -1.78
N GLY A 69 10.45 4.24 -1.10
CA GLY A 69 9.86 3.76 0.17
C GLY A 69 9.13 2.42 0.03
N GLU A 70 8.29 2.26 -1.00
CA GLU A 70 7.59 1.01 -1.27
C GLU A 70 8.57 -0.09 -1.76
N TYR A 71 9.56 0.24 -2.58
CA TYR A 71 10.59 -0.73 -2.97
C TYR A 71 11.34 -1.27 -1.75
N VAL A 72 11.86 -0.39 -0.89
CA VAL A 72 12.64 -0.77 0.29
C VAL A 72 11.76 -1.56 1.27
N SER A 73 10.52 -1.11 1.52
CA SER A 73 9.60 -1.80 2.41
C SER A 73 9.29 -3.22 1.94
N VAL A 74 8.93 -3.41 0.67
CA VAL A 74 8.60 -4.73 0.12
C VAL A 74 9.86 -5.59 -0.08
N ARG A 75 11.01 -4.97 -0.36
CA ARG A 75 12.28 -5.70 -0.46
C ARG A 75 12.73 -6.23 0.90
N SER A 76 12.58 -5.44 1.95
CA SER A 76 12.88 -5.89 3.32
C SER A 76 12.03 -7.10 3.72
N GLN A 77 10.78 -7.21 3.26
CA GLN A 77 9.97 -8.41 3.48
C GLN A 77 10.60 -9.64 2.81
N ASN A 78 11.04 -9.52 1.55
CA ASN A 78 11.72 -10.61 0.87
C ASN A 78 13.05 -11.00 1.55
N ASP A 79 13.80 -10.01 2.06
CA ASP A 79 15.08 -10.27 2.72
C ASP A 79 14.86 -11.01 4.06
N VAL A 80 13.77 -10.70 4.80
CA VAL A 80 13.36 -11.45 5.99
C VAL A 80 12.90 -12.87 5.61
N GLU A 81 12.02 -13.01 4.62
CA GLU A 81 11.52 -14.32 4.18
C GLU A 81 12.67 -15.27 3.75
N GLU A 82 13.67 -14.73 3.05
CA GLU A 82 14.86 -15.49 2.64
C GLU A 82 15.76 -15.83 3.84
N SER A 83 15.91 -14.93 4.80
CA SER A 83 16.65 -15.20 6.03
C SER A 83 16.00 -16.35 6.82
N ASP A 84 14.68 -16.29 7.00
CA ASP A 84 13.93 -17.34 7.72
C ASP A 84 14.04 -18.68 6.97
N ARG A 85 13.96 -18.66 5.63
CA ARG A 85 14.18 -19.86 4.80
C ARG A 85 15.57 -20.48 5.03
N LEU A 86 16.62 -19.65 5.11
CA LEU A 86 17.98 -20.14 5.33
C LEU A 86 18.18 -20.68 6.74
N LEU A 87 17.54 -20.09 7.74
CA LEU A 87 17.50 -20.60 9.11
C LEU A 87 16.80 -21.95 9.17
N GLU A 88 15.65 -22.08 8.52
CA GLU A 88 14.88 -23.32 8.49
C GLU A 88 15.65 -24.47 7.83
N ILE A 89 16.39 -24.18 6.75
CA ILE A 89 17.31 -25.17 6.13
C ILE A 89 18.38 -25.64 7.12
N GLN A 90 18.86 -24.75 8.01
CA GLN A 90 19.85 -25.12 9.02
C GLN A 90 19.21 -25.96 10.13
N HIS A 91 18.02 -25.60 10.60
CA HIS A 91 17.29 -26.36 11.62
C HIS A 91 16.99 -27.78 11.15
N LEU A 92 16.43 -27.93 9.94
CA LEU A 92 16.18 -29.24 9.31
C LEU A 92 17.45 -30.08 9.11
N ALA A 93 18.63 -29.46 9.03
CA ALA A 93 19.90 -30.17 8.93
C ALA A 93 20.50 -30.56 10.29
N ILE A 94 20.17 -29.82 11.36
CA ILE A 94 20.71 -30.01 12.71
C ILE A 94 19.85 -31.01 13.51
N ASP A 95 18.52 -30.87 13.48
CA ASP A 95 17.59 -31.70 14.26
C ASP A 95 16.31 -32.05 13.46
N PRO A 96 16.40 -32.92 12.45
CA PRO A 96 15.25 -33.29 11.62
C PRO A 96 14.08 -33.90 12.42
N GLU A 97 14.40 -34.69 13.45
CA GLU A 97 13.39 -35.29 14.33
C GLU A 97 12.68 -34.24 15.18
N GLY A 98 13.41 -33.25 15.71
CA GLY A 98 12.86 -32.09 16.42
C GLY A 98 11.90 -31.29 15.56
N GLU A 99 12.31 -30.94 14.33
CA GLU A 99 11.48 -30.21 13.37
C GLU A 99 10.19 -30.97 13.01
N LEU A 100 10.25 -32.29 12.87
CA LEU A 100 9.04 -33.10 12.66
C LEU A 100 8.09 -33.04 13.87
N GLN A 101 8.61 -32.99 15.10
CA GLN A 101 7.78 -32.82 16.29
C GLN A 101 7.17 -31.43 16.37
N GLU A 102 7.90 -30.39 15.98
CA GLU A 102 7.36 -29.03 15.86
C GLU A 102 6.21 -28.97 14.86
N LEU A 103 6.40 -29.53 13.66
CA LEU A 103 5.36 -29.58 12.64
C LEU A 103 4.12 -30.34 13.13
N LYS A 104 4.30 -31.45 13.86
CA LYS A 104 3.21 -32.18 14.53
C LYS A 104 2.48 -31.29 15.54
N GLN A 105 3.20 -30.53 16.36
CA GLN A 105 2.59 -29.64 17.35
C GLN A 105 1.78 -28.53 16.68
N ILE A 106 2.28 -27.92 15.61
CA ILE A 106 1.55 -26.92 14.80
C ILE A 106 0.20 -27.49 14.33
N TYR A 107 0.18 -28.74 13.89
CA TYR A 107 -1.03 -29.42 13.44
C TYR A 107 -2.00 -29.75 14.59
N ILE A 108 -1.49 -30.10 15.77
CA ILE A 108 -2.30 -30.27 16.99
C ILE A 108 -2.97 -28.94 17.37
N ASP A 109 -2.21 -27.85 17.37
CA ASP A 109 -2.72 -26.52 17.72
C ASP A 109 -3.77 -26.01 16.73
N ARG A 110 -3.71 -26.49 15.47
CA ARG A 110 -4.73 -26.26 14.44
C ARG A 110 -5.98 -27.14 14.60
N GLY A 111 -5.98 -28.08 15.55
CA GLY A 111 -7.15 -28.89 15.94
C GLY A 111 -7.11 -30.35 15.52
N LEU A 112 -5.97 -30.89 15.07
CA LEU A 112 -5.83 -32.32 14.80
C LEU A 112 -5.57 -33.11 16.09
N THR A 113 -6.05 -34.36 16.16
CA THR A 113 -5.65 -35.27 17.26
C THR A 113 -4.16 -35.61 17.13
N PRO A 114 -3.47 -35.98 18.22
CA PRO A 114 -2.04 -36.29 18.16
C PRO A 114 -1.67 -37.35 17.13
N GLU A 115 -2.52 -38.38 16.97
CA GLU A 115 -2.30 -39.48 16.02
C GLU A 115 -2.46 -39.00 14.57
N LEU A 116 -3.46 -38.16 14.30
CA LEU A 116 -3.69 -37.60 12.96
C LEU A 116 -2.65 -36.55 12.61
N ALA A 117 -2.26 -35.70 13.57
CA ALA A 117 -1.21 -34.70 13.40
C ALA A 117 0.13 -35.35 13.03
N GLU A 118 0.47 -36.50 13.65
CA GLU A 118 1.68 -37.25 13.31
C GLU A 118 1.63 -37.80 11.87
N GLN A 119 0.50 -38.37 11.47
CA GLN A 119 0.33 -38.86 10.09
C GLN A 119 0.43 -37.72 9.07
N VAL A 120 -0.18 -36.57 9.35
CA VAL A 120 -0.15 -35.39 8.48
C VAL A 120 1.26 -34.79 8.43
N ALA A 121 1.89 -34.56 9.59
CA ALA A 121 3.24 -34.01 9.68
C ALA A 121 4.22 -34.88 8.88
N LYS A 122 4.20 -36.20 9.09
CA LYS A 122 5.05 -37.14 8.37
C LYS A 122 4.80 -37.13 6.87
N ALA A 123 3.54 -37.19 6.44
CA ALA A 123 3.21 -37.17 5.01
C ALA A 123 3.63 -35.86 4.31
N MET A 124 3.57 -34.72 5.00
CA MET A 124 4.01 -33.43 4.46
C MET A 124 5.54 -33.30 4.49
N HIS A 125 6.17 -33.72 5.57
CA HIS A 125 7.62 -33.73 5.75
C HIS A 125 8.33 -34.64 4.72
N ASP A 126 7.83 -35.86 4.52
CA ASP A 126 8.35 -36.82 3.54
C ASP A 126 8.27 -36.31 2.10
N LYS A 127 7.29 -35.45 1.80
CA LYS A 127 7.13 -34.83 0.49
C LYS A 127 8.09 -33.67 0.27
N ASP A 128 8.11 -32.72 1.21
CA ASP A 128 8.97 -31.54 1.20
C ASP A 128 8.92 -30.87 2.58
N ALA A 129 9.85 -31.25 3.46
CA ALA A 129 9.95 -30.70 4.82
C ALA A 129 10.06 -29.18 4.82
N LEU A 130 10.98 -28.62 4.02
CA LEU A 130 11.15 -27.18 3.94
C LEU A 130 9.87 -26.48 3.50
N ALA A 131 9.20 -26.96 2.45
CA ALA A 131 7.95 -26.35 2.03
C ALA A 131 6.82 -26.48 3.06
N ALA A 132 6.81 -27.54 3.88
CA ALA A 132 5.86 -27.70 4.96
C ALA A 132 6.09 -26.64 6.06
N HIS A 133 7.33 -26.48 6.55
CA HIS A 133 7.66 -25.47 7.57
C HIS A 133 7.47 -24.04 7.04
N LEU A 134 7.98 -23.73 5.85
CA LEU A 134 7.76 -22.41 5.22
C LEU A 134 6.26 -22.06 5.16
N ARG A 135 5.39 -23.02 4.87
CA ARG A 135 3.95 -22.81 4.73
C ARG A 135 3.21 -22.79 6.07
N ASP A 136 3.48 -23.76 6.93
CA ASP A 136 2.67 -24.05 8.10
C ASP A 136 3.18 -23.39 9.38
N GLU A 137 4.48 -23.16 9.47
CA GLU A 137 5.10 -22.43 10.58
C GLU A 137 5.24 -20.94 10.23
N LEU A 138 5.90 -20.64 9.10
CA LEU A 138 6.26 -19.26 8.72
C LEU A 138 5.20 -18.54 7.89
N GLY A 139 4.16 -19.24 7.43
CA GLY A 139 3.08 -18.65 6.63
C GLY A 139 3.49 -18.13 5.25
N GLN A 140 4.67 -18.53 4.75
CA GLN A 140 5.17 -18.16 3.44
C GLN A 140 4.48 -18.99 2.35
N HIS A 141 3.88 -18.31 1.37
CA HIS A 141 3.20 -18.97 0.26
C HIS A 141 3.73 -18.47 -1.10
N PRO A 142 3.92 -19.36 -2.10
CA PRO A 142 4.38 -18.95 -3.42
C PRO A 142 3.50 -17.87 -4.08
N HIS A 143 2.19 -17.90 -3.80
CA HIS A 143 1.21 -16.98 -4.38
C HIS A 143 1.08 -15.64 -3.63
N THR A 144 1.77 -15.46 -2.50
CA THR A 144 1.83 -14.21 -1.74
C THR A 144 3.19 -13.51 -1.85
N LYS A 145 4.12 -14.07 -2.64
CA LYS A 145 5.48 -13.56 -2.79
C LYS A 145 5.49 -12.05 -3.07
N ALA A 146 6.25 -11.32 -2.26
CA ALA A 146 6.37 -9.88 -2.38
C ALA A 146 7.05 -9.47 -3.71
N ARG A 147 6.50 -8.44 -4.35
CA ARG A 147 6.94 -7.93 -5.66
C ARG A 147 7.38 -6.47 -5.56
N PRO A 148 8.63 -6.18 -5.12
CA PRO A 148 9.08 -4.83 -4.82
C PRO A 148 8.95 -3.86 -5.99
N MET A 149 9.42 -4.27 -7.19
CA MET A 149 9.36 -3.43 -8.39
C MET A 149 7.91 -3.12 -8.80
N GLN A 150 7.00 -4.08 -8.67
CA GLN A 150 5.60 -3.87 -9.01
C GLN A 150 4.95 -2.88 -8.04
N ALA A 151 5.20 -3.00 -6.74
CA ALA A 151 4.67 -2.09 -5.72
C ALA A 151 5.22 -0.66 -5.91
N ALA A 152 6.53 -0.53 -6.13
CA ALA A 152 7.19 0.75 -6.35
C ALA A 152 6.66 1.49 -7.58
N LEU A 153 6.58 0.80 -8.74
CA LEU A 153 6.08 1.40 -9.98
C LEU A 153 4.59 1.73 -9.90
N ALA A 154 3.78 0.86 -9.30
CA ALA A 154 2.37 1.13 -9.08
C ALA A 154 2.17 2.37 -8.20
N SER A 155 2.95 2.48 -7.11
CA SER A 155 2.90 3.62 -6.20
C SER A 155 3.31 4.93 -6.88
N ALA A 156 4.47 4.97 -7.58
CA ALA A 156 4.94 6.17 -8.28
C ALA A 156 3.97 6.63 -9.38
N ALA A 157 3.46 5.69 -10.19
CA ALA A 157 2.51 6.01 -11.25
C ALA A 157 1.21 6.55 -10.67
N SER A 158 0.65 5.90 -9.65
CA SER A 158 -0.56 6.36 -8.98
C SER A 158 -0.37 7.70 -8.27
N PHE A 159 0.77 7.93 -7.61
CA PHE A 159 1.10 9.23 -7.01
C PHE A 159 1.16 10.33 -8.06
N THR A 160 1.86 10.09 -9.16
CA THR A 160 1.98 11.05 -10.26
C THR A 160 0.61 11.41 -10.82
N LEU A 161 -0.23 10.41 -11.11
CA LEU A 161 -1.60 10.63 -11.59
C LEU A 161 -2.46 11.38 -10.57
N GLY A 162 -2.33 11.04 -9.28
CA GLY A 162 -3.01 11.73 -8.18
C GLY A 162 -2.59 13.20 -8.08
N GLY A 163 -1.30 13.48 -8.15
CA GLY A 163 -0.75 14.84 -8.04
C GLY A 163 -0.98 15.72 -9.27
N ILE A 164 -1.12 15.13 -10.47
CA ILE A 164 -1.48 15.89 -11.68
C ILE A 164 -2.86 16.57 -11.52
N ILE A 165 -3.81 15.94 -10.81
CA ILE A 165 -5.17 16.49 -10.65
C ILE A 165 -5.18 17.89 -9.99
N PRO A 166 -4.63 18.09 -8.78
CA PRO A 166 -4.55 19.41 -8.17
C PRO A 166 -3.65 20.36 -8.95
N PHE A 167 -2.58 19.84 -9.57
CA PHE A 167 -1.67 20.63 -10.40
C PHE A 167 -2.39 21.26 -11.60
N LEU A 168 -3.28 20.52 -12.27
CA LEU A 168 -4.12 21.04 -13.35
C LEU A 168 -5.07 22.15 -12.86
N GLY A 169 -5.49 22.10 -11.59
CA GLY A 169 -6.28 23.15 -10.95
C GLY A 169 -5.60 24.52 -11.00
N ALA A 170 -4.26 24.59 -10.99
CA ALA A 170 -3.52 25.86 -11.06
C ALA A 170 -3.58 26.56 -12.44
N PHE A 171 -3.95 25.81 -13.49
CA PHE A 171 -4.10 26.32 -14.86
C PHE A 171 -5.54 26.65 -15.24
N ALA A 172 -6.50 26.37 -14.35
CA ALA A 172 -7.90 26.71 -14.61
C ALA A 172 -8.05 28.23 -14.77
N PRO A 173 -8.90 28.70 -15.70
CA PRO A 173 -9.10 30.12 -15.96
C PRO A 173 -9.96 30.74 -14.86
N THR A 174 -9.37 30.97 -13.69
CA THR A 174 -10.02 31.64 -12.55
C THR A 174 -9.20 32.87 -12.14
N LEU A 175 -9.76 34.07 -12.35
CA LEU A 175 -9.14 35.33 -11.95
C LEU A 175 -9.07 35.39 -10.42
N GLY A 176 -7.84 35.39 -9.86
CA GLY A 176 -7.61 35.54 -8.41
C GLY A 176 -8.01 34.34 -7.54
N ALA A 177 -8.34 33.18 -8.13
CA ALA A 177 -8.90 32.04 -7.40
C ALA A 177 -8.17 30.70 -7.70
N LYS A 178 -6.87 30.73 -8.04
CA LYS A 178 -6.08 29.51 -8.30
C LYS A 178 -6.12 28.53 -7.12
N ALA A 179 -6.00 29.04 -5.89
CA ALA A 179 -6.12 28.21 -4.68
C ALA A 179 -7.47 27.50 -4.60
N TRP A 180 -8.58 28.20 -4.84
CA TRP A 180 -9.92 27.59 -4.85
C TRP A 180 -10.10 26.56 -5.96
N SER A 181 -9.51 26.80 -7.13
CA SER A 181 -9.48 25.82 -8.22
C SER A 181 -8.72 24.55 -7.83
N ILE A 182 -7.52 24.69 -7.27
CA ILE A 182 -6.72 23.56 -6.77
C ILE A 182 -7.53 22.76 -5.74
N VAL A 183 -8.15 23.43 -4.75
CA VAL A 183 -9.03 22.77 -3.77
C VAL A 183 -10.17 22.02 -4.47
N GLY A 184 -10.88 22.66 -5.40
CA GLY A 184 -11.99 22.04 -6.12
C GLY A 184 -11.59 20.76 -6.87
N PHE A 185 -10.50 20.82 -7.64
CA PHE A 185 -9.93 19.66 -8.35
C PHE A 185 -9.52 18.57 -7.38
N THR A 186 -8.89 18.94 -6.26
CA THR A 186 -8.48 17.99 -5.22
C THR A 186 -9.68 17.27 -4.61
N LEU A 187 -10.74 17.99 -4.26
CA LEU A 187 -11.94 17.39 -3.65
C LEU A 187 -12.64 16.41 -4.60
N VAL A 188 -12.72 16.75 -5.90
CA VAL A 188 -13.25 15.83 -6.93
C VAL A 188 -12.36 14.59 -7.04
N GLY A 189 -11.03 14.78 -7.05
CA GLY A 189 -10.06 13.68 -7.04
C GLY A 189 -10.21 12.77 -5.82
N LEU A 190 -10.28 13.33 -4.61
CA LEU A 190 -10.42 12.59 -3.35
C LEU A 190 -11.75 11.86 -3.25
N LEU A 191 -12.84 12.45 -3.77
CA LEU A 191 -14.13 11.78 -3.88
C LEU A 191 -14.01 10.54 -4.78
N PHE A 192 -13.40 10.71 -5.96
CA PHE A 192 -13.21 9.63 -6.92
C PHE A 192 -12.32 8.51 -6.36
N THR A 193 -11.15 8.85 -5.83
CA THR A 193 -10.22 7.86 -5.26
C THR A 193 -10.80 7.21 -4.01
N GLY A 194 -11.53 7.94 -3.16
CA GLY A 194 -12.25 7.39 -2.02
C GLY A 194 -13.26 6.32 -2.41
N ILE A 195 -14.09 6.61 -3.43
CA ILE A 195 -15.07 5.66 -3.96
C ILE A 195 -14.37 4.44 -4.57
N LEU A 196 -13.35 4.66 -5.39
CA LEU A 196 -12.60 3.60 -6.05
C LEU A 196 -11.94 2.68 -5.02
N SER A 197 -11.25 3.25 -4.03
CA SER A 197 -10.56 2.53 -2.96
C SER A 197 -11.52 1.67 -2.14
N ALA A 198 -12.70 2.21 -1.81
CA ALA A 198 -13.70 1.46 -1.05
C ALA A 198 -14.25 0.28 -1.86
N ARG A 199 -14.52 0.48 -3.16
CA ARG A 199 -14.98 -0.58 -4.07
C ARG A 199 -13.94 -1.65 -4.28
N THR A 200 -12.66 -1.29 -4.45
CA THR A 200 -11.56 -2.25 -4.61
C THR A 200 -11.34 -3.06 -3.33
N ALA A 201 -11.51 -2.43 -2.16
CA ALA A 201 -11.45 -3.09 -0.86
C ALA A 201 -12.70 -3.93 -0.51
N GLY A 202 -13.77 -3.88 -1.30
CA GLY A 202 -15.01 -4.61 -1.02
C GLY A 202 -15.76 -4.09 0.22
N SER A 203 -15.56 -2.82 0.57
CA SER A 203 -16.12 -2.17 1.77
C SER A 203 -17.22 -1.16 1.43
N ASN A 204 -17.97 -0.74 2.45
CA ASN A 204 -18.97 0.32 2.30
C ASN A 204 -18.32 1.65 1.85
N VAL A 205 -18.83 2.23 0.78
CA VAL A 205 -18.21 3.38 0.09
C VAL A 205 -18.12 4.65 0.93
N LEU A 206 -19.12 4.89 1.78
CA LEU A 206 -19.28 6.17 2.47
C LEU A 206 -18.13 6.47 3.46
N LYS A 207 -17.83 5.53 4.36
CA LYS A 207 -16.86 5.76 5.45
C LYS A 207 -15.42 6.01 4.95
N PRO A 208 -14.85 5.20 4.03
CA PRO A 208 -13.51 5.43 3.50
C PRO A 208 -13.42 6.73 2.70
N THR A 209 -14.45 7.04 1.91
CA THR A 209 -14.50 8.28 1.11
C THR A 209 -14.47 9.51 2.01
N ILE A 210 -15.33 9.55 3.04
CA ILE A 210 -15.34 10.65 4.02
C ILE A 210 -13.98 10.78 4.71
N ARG A 211 -13.36 9.67 5.12
CA ARG A 211 -12.04 9.69 5.77
C ARG A 211 -10.98 10.36 4.90
N VAL A 212 -10.90 9.97 3.62
CA VAL A 212 -9.94 10.53 2.66
C VAL A 212 -10.21 12.02 2.41
N MET A 213 -11.49 12.40 2.24
CA MET A 213 -11.88 13.80 2.08
C MET A 213 -11.52 14.65 3.31
N LEU A 214 -11.85 14.19 4.51
CA LEU A 214 -11.53 14.91 5.76
C LEU A 214 -10.02 15.07 5.95
N GLY A 215 -9.26 13.99 5.73
CA GLY A 215 -7.80 14.04 5.80
C GLY A 215 -7.19 15.01 4.79
N GLY A 216 -7.68 14.99 3.54
CA GLY A 216 -7.23 15.90 2.50
C GLY A 216 -7.57 17.37 2.79
N CYS A 217 -8.79 17.65 3.25
CA CYS A 217 -9.19 18.99 3.69
C CYS A 217 -8.32 19.49 4.84
N ALA A 218 -8.07 18.64 5.85
CA ALA A 218 -7.23 18.99 6.99
C ALA A 218 -5.79 19.29 6.56
N GLY A 219 -5.20 18.46 5.71
CA GLY A 219 -3.85 18.68 5.17
C GLY A 219 -3.71 20.02 4.44
N MET A 220 -4.65 20.33 3.55
CA MET A 220 -4.68 21.61 2.84
C MET A 220 -4.90 22.80 3.78
N ALA A 221 -5.78 22.67 4.78
CA ALA A 221 -6.04 23.74 5.74
C ALA A 221 -4.81 24.03 6.63
N ILE A 222 -4.14 22.98 7.11
CA ILE A 222 -2.92 23.11 7.92
C ILE A 222 -1.81 23.79 7.11
N THR A 223 -1.57 23.33 5.88
CA THR A 223 -0.52 23.89 5.02
C THR A 223 -0.84 25.31 4.55
N ALA A 224 -2.12 25.64 4.31
CA ALA A 224 -2.55 27.02 4.10
C ALA A 224 -2.20 27.91 5.30
N GLY A 225 -2.48 27.44 6.53
CA GLY A 225 -2.15 28.14 7.76
C GLY A 225 -0.64 28.37 7.92
N ILE A 226 0.17 27.33 7.65
CA ILE A 226 1.64 27.43 7.67
C ILE A 226 2.13 28.45 6.63
N GLY A 227 1.60 28.40 5.40
CA GLY A 227 1.96 29.36 4.35
C GLY A 227 1.60 30.80 4.72
N GLN A 228 0.44 31.01 5.32
CA GLN A 228 0.01 32.32 5.82
C GLN A 228 0.93 32.84 6.92
N LEU A 229 1.34 31.97 7.86
CA LEU A 229 2.30 32.32 8.90
C LEU A 229 3.66 32.72 8.31
N ALA A 230 4.19 31.95 7.36
CA ALA A 230 5.44 32.26 6.68
C ALA A 230 5.41 33.66 6.04
N HIS A 231 4.34 33.98 5.30
CA HIS A 231 4.16 35.30 4.70
C HIS A 231 4.10 36.42 5.75
N ILE A 232 3.36 36.22 6.86
CA ILE A 232 3.28 37.24 7.94
C ILE A 232 4.65 37.42 8.62
N SER A 233 5.46 36.37 8.70
CA SER A 233 6.82 36.41 9.23
C SER A 233 7.87 36.96 8.26
N GLY A 234 7.52 37.20 6.99
CA GLY A 234 8.44 37.72 5.98
C GLY A 234 9.42 36.69 5.39
N ILE A 235 9.08 35.40 5.50
CA ILE A 235 9.77 34.27 4.84
C ILE A 235 9.05 33.98 3.52
#